data_AF-A0A7W1F513-F1
#
_entry.id   AF-A0A7W1F513-F1
#
_cell.length_a   1.000
_cell.length_b   1.000
_cell.length_c   1.000
_cell.angle_alpha   90.00
_cell.angle_beta   90.00
_cell.angle_gamma   90.00
#
_symmetry.space_group_name_H-M   'P 1'
#
loop_
_entity.id
_entity.type
_entity.pdbx_description
1 polymer ?
#
loop_
_entity_poly.entity_id
_entity_poly.type
_entity_poly.pdbx_seq_one_letter_code
_entity_poly.pdbx_strand_id
1 'polypeptide(L)'
;MRHVFVLLLIASVACVTAAEHGLRIDQLPVGAFRDQVESLAPAAKLRAAKRMAKLDLHAHDSDCLACDEAGDIYFVCAGKSVARVRGGPGSGNPGGGTKFPLSALPKLHSRLGSTNVLLLDCNGCVVTGTAWNDSLRRTSIPAVAYDTDNDPNTYNEAELVAIQHIWQRVAEDYAPFDIDVTTEEPVAITNTTLRVVITRNTDANGKRNPSSTAGGVAYVDVFGAADYARYRPAWVYANNLGSGRADYVAEASSHEAGHNLGLGHDATASTSYYGGHGSGETSWGPIMGTGYDRNVSQWSKGEYVGANQQQDDLAIIAAHLDISGLGYAPDEQLGDAVGLPLAFDALGKASASGIIGRHGDGSADADAFLFAIDDSDVSFTVSPFRSAAHTRGGNLDVQLEIRDAAGNPVTSVSPAGATTATISASSLPAGTYELRILGAGEGTLTTGGYNPGYSSYGSLGQYAVQGTATPPIAPAAPTGIN
;
A
#
# COMPACT_ATOMS: atom_id res chain seq x y z
N MET A 1 -69.64 15.82 11.15
CA MET A 1 -69.11 17.12 10.67
C MET A 1 -68.08 17.62 11.67
N ARG A 2 -66.84 17.78 11.20
CA ARG A 2 -65.79 18.77 11.54
C ARG A 2 -65.66 19.35 12.97
N HIS A 3 -64.39 19.36 13.41
CA HIS A 3 -63.65 20.40 14.18
C HIS A 3 -63.86 20.39 15.71
N VAL A 4 -62.89 20.62 16.61
CA VAL A 4 -61.48 21.09 16.62
C VAL A 4 -60.99 20.81 18.06
N PHE A 5 -59.70 20.49 18.30
CA PHE A 5 -59.01 21.01 19.48
C PHE A 5 -57.50 21.09 19.26
N VAL A 6 -56.99 22.28 19.50
CA VAL A 6 -55.58 22.70 19.52
C VAL A 6 -54.98 22.30 20.86
N LEU A 7 -53.75 21.77 20.88
CA LEU A 7 -52.84 22.00 22.01
C LEU A 7 -51.39 22.09 21.54
N LEU A 8 -50.82 23.25 21.80
CA LEU A 8 -49.42 23.62 21.67
C LEU A 8 -48.63 22.98 22.82
N LEU A 9 -47.52 22.27 22.55
CA LEU A 9 -46.47 22.09 23.54
C LEU A 9 -45.09 22.14 22.87
N ILE A 10 -44.29 23.07 23.34
CA ILE A 10 -42.92 23.37 22.95
C ILE A 10 -42.01 22.26 23.50
N ALA A 11 -41.22 21.63 22.64
CA ALA A 11 -40.06 20.84 23.04
C ALA A 11 -38.83 21.39 22.30
N SER A 12 -38.01 22.14 23.04
CA SER A 12 -36.67 22.54 22.67
C SER A 12 -35.80 21.29 22.47
N VAL A 13 -35.40 21.01 21.24
CA VAL A 13 -34.33 20.06 20.96
C VAL A 13 -33.02 20.85 20.92
N ALA A 14 -32.15 20.53 21.85
CA ALA A 14 -30.76 20.97 21.85
C ALA A 14 -30.11 20.54 20.53
N CYS A 15 -29.72 21.52 19.72
CA CYS A 15 -28.84 21.33 18.59
C CYS A 15 -27.42 21.12 19.14
N VAL A 16 -27.02 19.86 19.26
CA VAL A 16 -25.60 19.50 19.28
C VAL A 16 -25.27 19.14 17.83
N THR A 17 -24.48 19.99 17.21
CA THR A 17 -23.97 19.84 15.84
C THR A 17 -23.07 18.62 15.76
N ALA A 18 -23.56 17.52 15.20
CA ALA A 18 -22.71 16.56 14.51
C ALA A 18 -22.29 17.22 13.20
N ALA A 19 -20.99 17.30 12.94
CA ALA A 19 -20.49 17.77 11.66
C ALA A 19 -21.05 16.89 10.53
N GLU A 20 -21.68 17.51 9.52
CA GLU A 20 -22.12 16.83 8.31
C GLU A 20 -20.86 16.40 7.52
N HIS A 21 -20.30 15.23 7.81
CA HIS A 21 -19.19 14.64 7.06
C HIS A 21 -19.74 13.90 5.83
N GLY A 22 -19.21 14.24 4.65
CA GLY A 22 -19.64 13.75 3.33
C GLY A 22 -20.04 14.85 2.34
N LEU A 23 -19.41 14.85 1.16
CA LEU A 23 -19.68 15.79 0.07
C LEU A 23 -21.12 15.71 -0.44
N ARG A 24 -21.87 16.83 -0.40
CA ARG A 24 -23.21 16.91 -0.99
C ARG A 24 -23.15 17.39 -2.45
N ILE A 25 -24.14 16.98 -3.26
CA ILE A 25 -24.23 17.38 -4.67
C ILE A 25 -24.23 18.91 -4.83
N ASP A 26 -24.94 19.63 -3.97
CA ASP A 26 -25.04 21.09 -4.00
C ASP A 26 -23.76 21.82 -3.55
N GLN A 27 -22.83 21.09 -2.92
CA GLN A 27 -21.52 21.57 -2.48
C GLN A 27 -20.40 21.19 -3.46
N LEU A 28 -20.70 20.44 -4.52
CA LEU A 28 -19.70 20.07 -5.51
C LEU A 28 -19.10 21.33 -6.17
N PRO A 29 -17.77 21.45 -6.23
CA PRO A 29 -17.12 22.45 -7.05
C PRO A 29 -17.60 22.36 -8.50
N VAL A 30 -17.60 23.49 -9.21
CA VAL A 30 -17.89 23.48 -10.64
C VAL A 30 -16.79 22.69 -11.35
N GLY A 31 -17.16 21.68 -12.11
CA GLY A 31 -16.22 20.79 -12.78
C GLY A 31 -16.90 19.58 -13.40
N ALA A 32 -16.10 18.75 -14.09
CA ALA A 32 -16.60 17.61 -14.86
C ALA A 32 -17.39 16.61 -14.00
N PHE A 33 -16.94 16.35 -12.78
CA PHE A 33 -17.63 15.44 -11.87
C PHE A 33 -19.04 15.94 -11.50
N ARG A 34 -19.16 17.24 -11.16
CA ARG A 34 -20.46 17.86 -10.88
C ARG A 34 -21.39 17.77 -12.08
N ASP A 35 -20.89 18.09 -13.28
CA ASP A 35 -21.68 18.04 -14.50
C ASP A 35 -22.20 16.61 -14.76
N GLN A 36 -21.35 15.60 -14.54
CA GLN A 36 -21.76 14.19 -14.65
C GLN A 36 -22.87 13.87 -13.64
N VAL A 37 -22.68 14.16 -12.35
CA VAL A 37 -23.66 13.88 -11.30
C VAL A 37 -24.99 14.60 -11.54
N GLU A 38 -24.95 15.87 -11.98
CA GLU A 38 -26.15 16.65 -12.29
C GLU A 38 -26.90 16.11 -13.51
N SER A 39 -26.20 15.49 -14.47
CA SER A 39 -26.81 14.87 -15.65
C SER A 39 -27.48 13.51 -15.40
N LEU A 40 -27.22 12.89 -14.23
CA LEU A 40 -27.76 11.57 -13.89
C LEU A 40 -29.29 11.55 -13.81
N ALA A 41 -29.88 10.41 -14.19
CA ALA A 41 -31.28 10.11 -13.92
C ALA A 41 -31.57 10.16 -12.41
N PRO A 42 -32.81 10.49 -11.96
CA PRO A 42 -33.10 10.72 -10.55
C PRO A 42 -32.67 9.60 -9.59
N ALA A 43 -32.84 8.33 -10.00
CA ALA A 43 -32.42 7.18 -9.20
C ALA A 43 -30.89 7.06 -9.08
N ALA A 44 -30.17 7.28 -10.19
CA ALA A 44 -28.71 7.28 -10.22
C ALA A 44 -28.13 8.45 -9.42
N LYS A 45 -28.75 9.64 -9.51
CA LYS A 45 -28.36 10.79 -8.70
C LYS A 45 -28.51 10.53 -7.19
N LEU A 46 -29.58 9.85 -6.78
CA LEU A 46 -29.75 9.41 -5.39
C LEU A 46 -28.70 8.38 -4.98
N ARG A 47 -28.32 7.46 -5.88
CA ARG A 47 -27.22 6.52 -5.63
C ARG A 47 -25.89 7.27 -5.44
N ALA A 48 -25.55 8.19 -6.34
CA ALA A 48 -24.35 9.01 -6.26
C ALA A 48 -24.27 9.79 -4.95
N ALA A 49 -25.38 10.44 -4.54
CA ALA A 49 -25.45 11.13 -3.26
C ALA A 49 -25.17 10.20 -2.06
N LYS A 50 -25.71 8.99 -2.06
CA LYS A 50 -25.45 7.99 -1.00
C LYS A 50 -24.00 7.52 -1.01
N ARG A 51 -23.41 7.30 -2.19
CA ARG A 51 -22.01 6.89 -2.33
C ARG A 51 -21.07 8.00 -1.81
N MET A 52 -21.27 9.24 -2.22
CA MET A 52 -20.45 10.37 -1.75
C MET A 52 -20.55 10.59 -0.24
N ALA A 53 -21.74 10.42 0.34
CA ALA A 53 -21.92 10.51 1.78
C ALA A 53 -21.27 9.35 2.55
N LYS A 54 -21.25 8.12 1.97
CA LYS A 54 -20.61 6.96 2.60
C LYS A 54 -19.08 7.05 2.57
N LEU A 55 -18.53 7.52 1.45
CA LEU A 55 -17.10 7.49 1.15
C LEU A 55 -16.28 8.60 1.83
N ASP A 56 -16.94 9.52 2.55
CA ASP A 56 -16.33 10.73 3.15
C ASP A 56 -15.37 11.46 2.18
N LEU A 57 -15.81 11.58 0.91
CA LEU A 57 -15.02 12.21 -0.14
C LEU A 57 -14.88 13.71 0.13
N HIS A 58 -13.70 14.25 -0.17
CA HIS A 58 -13.44 15.67 0.03
C HIS A 58 -13.71 16.45 -1.26
N ALA A 59 -14.11 17.72 -1.12
CA ALA A 59 -14.39 18.57 -2.30
C ALA A 59 -13.17 18.71 -3.22
N HIS A 60 -11.96 18.60 -2.68
CA HIS A 60 -10.71 18.66 -3.44
C HIS A 60 -10.45 17.43 -4.32
N ASP A 61 -11.17 16.34 -4.10
CA ASP A 61 -11.12 15.18 -5.00
C ASP A 61 -11.97 15.37 -6.25
N SER A 62 -12.81 16.42 -6.32
CA SER A 62 -13.77 16.60 -7.43
C SER A 62 -13.13 16.61 -8.81
N ASP A 63 -11.87 17.05 -8.91
CA ASP A 63 -11.11 17.10 -10.17
C ASP A 63 -10.64 15.72 -10.64
N CYS A 64 -10.63 14.75 -9.72
CA CYS A 64 -10.17 13.38 -9.94
C CYS A 64 -11.30 12.35 -9.77
N LEU A 65 -12.49 12.78 -9.38
CA LEU A 65 -13.67 11.94 -9.28
C LEU A 65 -14.44 11.91 -10.61
N ALA A 66 -15.08 10.79 -10.86
CA ALA A 66 -16.06 10.63 -11.92
C ALA A 66 -17.18 9.70 -11.45
N CYS A 67 -18.31 9.74 -12.14
CA CYS A 67 -19.41 8.81 -11.90
C CYS A 67 -19.92 8.15 -13.17
N ASP A 68 -20.35 6.90 -13.07
CA ASP A 68 -20.99 6.18 -14.17
C ASP A 68 -22.47 6.56 -14.32
N GLU A 69 -23.13 6.06 -15.38
CA GLU A 69 -24.55 6.33 -15.63
C GLU A 69 -25.49 5.77 -14.53
N ALA A 70 -25.02 4.83 -13.71
CA ALA A 70 -25.76 4.27 -12.58
C ALA A 70 -25.60 5.10 -11.30
N GLY A 71 -24.63 6.03 -11.26
CA GLY A 71 -24.30 6.87 -10.11
C GLY A 71 -23.31 6.22 -9.15
N ASP A 72 -22.53 5.24 -9.60
CA ASP A 72 -21.38 4.74 -8.84
C ASP A 72 -20.13 5.58 -9.11
N ILE A 73 -19.29 5.71 -8.08
CA ILE A 73 -18.18 6.67 -8.02
C ILE A 73 -16.85 5.95 -8.24
N TYR A 74 -15.98 6.56 -9.02
CA TYR A 74 -14.63 6.07 -9.28
C TYR A 74 -13.63 7.22 -9.34
N PHE A 75 -12.37 6.93 -9.00
CA PHE A 75 -11.25 7.85 -9.14
C PHE A 75 -10.58 7.70 -10.51
N VAL A 76 -10.11 8.81 -11.06
CA VAL A 76 -9.33 8.93 -12.28
C VAL A 76 -7.99 9.57 -11.92
N CYS A 77 -7.00 8.72 -11.65
CA CYS A 77 -5.76 9.17 -11.04
C CYS A 77 -4.75 9.67 -12.07
N ALA A 78 -4.15 10.83 -11.83
CA ALA A 78 -3.22 11.42 -12.80
C ALA A 78 -1.96 10.55 -12.99
N GLY A 79 -1.50 10.39 -14.22
CA GLY A 79 -0.25 9.68 -14.51
C GLY A 79 0.98 10.54 -14.25
N LYS A 80 2.15 9.90 -14.17
CA LYS A 80 3.46 10.56 -14.08
C LYS A 80 4.30 10.25 -15.31
N SER A 81 4.34 11.20 -16.23
CA SER A 81 5.25 11.14 -17.38
C SER A 81 6.66 11.57 -16.95
N VAL A 82 7.67 10.83 -17.42
CA VAL A 82 9.06 11.29 -17.41
C VAL A 82 9.42 11.76 -18.81
N ALA A 83 10.19 12.84 -18.92
CA ALA A 83 10.75 13.24 -20.21
C ALA A 83 11.56 12.07 -20.77
N ARG A 84 11.24 11.60 -21.98
CA ARG A 84 12.09 10.64 -22.69
C ARG A 84 13.47 11.29 -22.82
N VAL A 85 14.46 10.80 -22.08
CA VAL A 85 15.86 11.06 -22.44
C VAL A 85 16.01 10.46 -23.82
N ARG A 86 16.09 11.31 -24.85
CA ARG A 86 16.63 10.90 -26.15
C ARG A 86 18.07 10.50 -25.87
N GLY A 87 18.31 9.21 -25.65
CA GLY A 87 19.66 8.69 -25.54
C GLY A 87 20.46 9.14 -26.75
N GLY A 88 21.55 9.86 -26.50
CA GLY A 88 22.58 10.09 -27.52
C GLY A 88 23.13 8.75 -28.02
N PRO A 89 23.80 8.71 -29.18
CA PRO A 89 24.28 7.48 -29.76
C PRO A 89 25.41 6.90 -28.88
N GLY A 90 25.03 5.95 -28.02
CA GLY A 90 25.92 5.23 -27.11
C GLY A 90 25.36 3.85 -26.85
N SER A 91 25.72 2.91 -27.75
CA SER A 91 25.74 1.44 -27.60
C SER A 91 24.58 0.76 -26.84
N GLY A 92 23.57 0.33 -27.59
CA GLY A 92 22.62 -0.70 -27.16
C GLY A 92 21.26 -0.55 -27.83
N ASN A 93 21.03 -1.29 -28.90
CA ASN A 93 19.72 -1.43 -29.53
C ASN A 93 18.71 -2.00 -28.51
N PRO A 94 17.54 -1.38 -28.21
CA PRO A 94 16.58 -2.02 -27.30
C PRO A 94 15.72 -3.08 -27.99
N GLY A 95 15.85 -3.27 -29.32
CA GLY A 95 15.16 -4.32 -30.08
C GLY A 95 16.08 -5.48 -30.40
N GLY A 96 16.13 -6.50 -29.53
CA GLY A 96 16.89 -7.73 -29.81
C GLY A 96 17.23 -8.62 -28.61
N GLY A 97 16.57 -8.45 -27.47
CA GLY A 97 16.70 -9.38 -26.33
C GLY A 97 15.93 -10.67 -26.55
N THR A 98 16.26 -11.71 -25.76
CA THR A 98 15.49 -12.95 -25.71
C THR A 98 14.03 -12.62 -25.40
N LYS A 99 13.12 -13.12 -26.24
CA LYS A 99 11.68 -13.00 -26.02
C LYS A 99 11.13 -14.27 -25.38
N PHE A 100 10.32 -14.11 -24.35
CA PHE A 100 9.65 -15.17 -23.62
C PHE A 100 8.15 -15.13 -23.91
N PRO A 101 7.46 -16.28 -23.96
CA PRO A 101 6.00 -16.30 -24.05
C PRO A 101 5.37 -15.66 -22.81
N LEU A 102 4.13 -15.17 -22.90
CA LEU A 102 3.40 -14.65 -21.73
C LEU A 102 3.23 -15.68 -20.60
N SER A 103 3.30 -16.97 -20.92
CA SER A 103 3.32 -18.06 -19.92
C SER A 103 4.59 -18.12 -19.08
N ALA A 104 5.62 -17.33 -19.41
CA ALA A 104 6.83 -17.17 -18.61
C ALA A 104 6.67 -16.12 -17.49
N LEU A 105 5.47 -15.54 -17.33
CA LEU A 105 5.15 -14.70 -16.18
C LEU A 105 5.53 -15.42 -14.87
N PRO A 106 6.38 -14.82 -14.02
CA PRO A 106 6.73 -15.40 -12.73
C PRO A 106 5.46 -15.57 -11.89
N LYS A 107 5.33 -16.72 -11.24
CA LYS A 107 4.24 -17.01 -10.30
C LYS A 107 4.70 -16.66 -8.89
N LEU A 108 4.31 -15.48 -8.42
CA LEU A 108 4.75 -14.92 -7.16
C LEU A 108 3.56 -14.85 -6.20
N HIS A 109 3.79 -15.07 -4.91
CA HIS A 109 2.77 -15.03 -3.85
C HIS A 109 3.40 -14.46 -2.60
N SER A 110 2.75 -13.49 -1.96
CA SER A 110 3.20 -12.94 -0.68
C SER A 110 2.67 -13.77 0.49
N ARG A 111 1.46 -14.36 0.35
CA ARG A 111 0.80 -15.12 1.40
C ARG A 111 -0.11 -16.19 0.81
N LEU A 112 0.50 -17.19 0.17
CA LEU A 112 -0.23 -18.28 -0.48
C LEU A 112 -1.20 -18.95 0.51
N GLY A 113 -2.49 -18.99 0.13
CA GLY A 113 -3.55 -19.58 0.94
C GLY A 113 -4.42 -18.58 1.70
N SER A 114 -4.14 -17.28 1.64
CA SER A 114 -5.08 -16.26 2.12
C SER A 114 -6.40 -16.30 1.35
N THR A 115 -7.50 -15.97 2.04
CA THR A 115 -8.84 -15.88 1.41
C THR A 115 -8.95 -14.65 0.52
N ASN A 116 -8.25 -13.58 0.89
CA ASN A 116 -8.17 -12.36 0.11
C ASN A 116 -6.99 -12.45 -0.84
N VAL A 117 -7.20 -12.09 -2.10
CA VAL A 117 -6.17 -12.11 -3.14
C VAL A 117 -6.13 -10.75 -3.81
N LEU A 118 -4.94 -10.17 -3.94
CA LEU A 118 -4.63 -9.04 -4.81
C LEU A 118 -3.87 -9.57 -6.03
N LEU A 119 -4.58 -9.74 -7.14
CA LEU A 119 -4.01 -10.16 -8.41
C LEU A 119 -3.45 -8.97 -9.18
N LEU A 120 -2.14 -8.97 -9.37
CA LEU A 120 -1.40 -8.12 -10.32
C LEU A 120 -1.41 -8.80 -11.69
N ASP A 121 -2.39 -8.44 -12.52
CA ASP A 121 -2.55 -8.98 -13.87
C ASP A 121 -1.62 -8.25 -14.84
N CYS A 122 -0.46 -8.88 -15.09
CA CYS A 122 0.56 -8.40 -16.01
C CYS A 122 0.54 -9.11 -17.38
N ASN A 123 -0.24 -10.19 -17.55
CA ASN A 123 -0.33 -10.96 -18.80
C ASN A 123 -1.52 -10.55 -19.68
N GLY A 124 -2.36 -9.64 -19.20
CA GLY A 124 -3.49 -9.11 -19.94
C GLY A 124 -4.72 -10.01 -19.80
N CYS A 125 -5.89 -9.44 -20.09
CA CYS A 125 -7.15 -10.14 -19.94
C CYS A 125 -8.26 -9.53 -20.81
N VAL A 126 -9.39 -10.22 -20.91
CA VAL A 126 -10.56 -9.70 -21.61
C VAL A 126 -11.62 -9.29 -20.61
N VAL A 127 -11.78 -7.98 -20.41
CA VAL A 127 -12.80 -7.41 -19.52
C VAL A 127 -14.14 -7.35 -20.24
N THR A 128 -15.15 -8.02 -19.66
CA THR A 128 -16.52 -8.12 -20.20
C THR A 128 -17.56 -8.05 -19.08
N GLY A 129 -18.75 -7.54 -19.39
CA GLY A 129 -19.88 -7.50 -18.45
C GLY A 129 -19.71 -6.58 -17.24
N THR A 130 -18.76 -5.63 -17.29
CA THR A 130 -18.46 -4.71 -16.19
C THR A 130 -19.03 -3.31 -16.46
N ALA A 131 -19.08 -2.45 -15.44
CA ALA A 131 -19.46 -1.05 -15.60
C ALA A 131 -18.51 -0.31 -16.56
N TRP A 132 -17.25 -0.75 -16.68
CA TRP A 132 -16.31 -0.22 -17.69
C TRP A 132 -16.78 -0.48 -19.12
N ASN A 133 -17.35 -1.67 -19.38
CA ASN A 133 -17.93 -2.01 -20.68
C ASN A 133 -19.12 -1.12 -21.02
N ASP A 134 -20.00 -0.88 -20.05
CA ASP A 134 -21.19 -0.05 -20.22
C ASP A 134 -20.82 1.41 -20.48
N SER A 135 -19.94 1.99 -19.67
CA SER A 135 -19.48 3.38 -19.80
C SER A 135 -18.80 3.65 -21.15
N LEU A 136 -18.06 2.68 -21.68
CA LEU A 136 -17.45 2.81 -23.01
C LEU A 136 -18.35 2.36 -24.17
N ARG A 137 -19.53 1.80 -23.88
CA ARG A 137 -20.44 1.14 -24.85
C ARG A 137 -19.72 0.07 -25.67
N ARG A 138 -18.96 -0.79 -25.00
CA ARG A 138 -18.12 -1.84 -25.60
C ARG A 138 -18.39 -3.18 -24.97
N THR A 139 -18.74 -4.19 -25.77
CA THR A 139 -18.99 -5.57 -25.28
C THR A 139 -17.75 -6.23 -24.68
N SER A 140 -16.55 -5.86 -25.13
CA SER A 140 -15.29 -6.36 -24.61
C SER A 140 -14.15 -5.34 -24.67
N ILE A 141 -13.23 -5.47 -23.71
CA ILE A 141 -11.97 -4.73 -23.63
C ILE A 141 -10.83 -5.75 -23.48
N PRO A 142 -10.17 -6.15 -24.59
CA PRO A 142 -8.99 -7.02 -24.54
C PRO A 142 -7.76 -6.21 -24.10
N ALA A 143 -7.59 -6.08 -22.78
CA ALA A 143 -6.38 -5.55 -22.18
C ALA A 143 -5.18 -6.42 -22.57
N VAL A 144 -4.03 -5.78 -22.74
CA VAL A 144 -2.81 -6.47 -23.15
C VAL A 144 -1.85 -6.60 -21.98
N ALA A 145 -0.81 -7.41 -22.14
CA ALA A 145 0.24 -7.56 -21.15
C ALA A 145 0.94 -6.22 -20.83
N TYR A 146 1.56 -6.16 -19.66
CA TYR A 146 2.57 -5.16 -19.34
C TYR A 146 3.69 -5.23 -20.38
N ASP A 147 4.02 -4.07 -20.94
CA ASP A 147 4.85 -3.95 -22.14
C ASP A 147 5.62 -2.62 -22.09
N THR A 148 6.93 -2.72 -22.30
CA THR A 148 7.89 -1.61 -22.30
C THR A 148 8.68 -1.52 -23.62
N ASP A 149 8.58 -2.53 -24.48
CA ASP A 149 9.27 -2.56 -25.77
C ASP A 149 8.34 -2.56 -27.01
N ASN A 150 7.04 -2.35 -26.78
CA ASN A 150 6.00 -2.26 -27.79
C ASN A 150 5.71 -3.61 -28.48
N ASP A 151 5.89 -4.73 -27.76
CA ASP A 151 5.44 -6.06 -28.16
C ASP A 151 4.61 -6.73 -27.04
N PRO A 152 3.30 -6.48 -26.98
CA PRO A 152 2.44 -6.98 -25.91
C PRO A 152 2.19 -8.50 -25.94
N ASN A 153 2.78 -9.24 -26.87
CA ASN A 153 2.58 -10.69 -27.01
C ASN A 153 3.72 -11.53 -26.43
N THR A 154 4.82 -10.88 -26.04
CA THR A 154 5.99 -11.53 -25.45
C THR A 154 6.53 -10.68 -24.30
N TYR A 155 7.32 -11.29 -23.42
CA TYR A 155 8.14 -10.55 -22.47
C TYR A 155 9.59 -10.52 -22.90
N ASN A 156 10.31 -9.48 -22.56
CA ASN A 156 11.77 -9.47 -22.50
C ASN A 156 12.26 -9.65 -21.04
N GLU A 157 13.57 -9.85 -20.84
CA GLU A 157 14.16 -10.02 -19.50
C GLU A 157 13.90 -8.81 -18.58
N ALA A 158 13.95 -7.59 -19.12
CA ALA A 158 13.74 -6.37 -18.36
C ALA A 158 12.30 -6.25 -17.85
N GLU A 159 11.31 -6.71 -18.62
CA GLU A 159 9.91 -6.75 -18.22
C GLU A 159 9.68 -7.78 -17.12
N LEU A 160 10.27 -8.98 -17.24
CA LEU A 160 10.16 -10.00 -16.18
C LEU A 160 10.79 -9.53 -14.86
N VAL A 161 11.89 -8.78 -14.92
CA VAL A 161 12.51 -8.14 -13.74
C VAL A 161 11.63 -7.00 -13.22
N ALA A 162 11.08 -6.16 -14.10
CA ALA A 162 10.19 -5.08 -13.69
C ALA A 162 8.92 -5.60 -13.00
N ILE A 163 8.32 -6.68 -13.51
CA ILE A 163 7.15 -7.35 -12.90
C ILE A 163 7.49 -7.86 -11.49
N GLN A 164 8.66 -8.46 -11.28
CA GLN A 164 9.11 -8.88 -9.95
C GLN A 164 9.28 -7.67 -9.01
N HIS A 165 9.88 -6.59 -9.49
CA HIS A 165 10.05 -5.35 -8.71
C HIS A 165 8.71 -4.65 -8.39
N ILE A 166 7.73 -4.74 -9.28
CA ILE A 166 6.36 -4.26 -9.04
C ILE A 166 5.73 -5.11 -7.94
N TRP A 167 5.74 -6.43 -8.09
CA TRP A 167 5.16 -7.35 -7.12
C TRP A 167 5.78 -7.19 -5.73
N GLN A 168 7.11 -7.08 -5.62
CA GLN A 168 7.80 -6.92 -4.32
C GLN A 168 7.35 -5.68 -3.54
N ARG A 169 7.13 -4.55 -4.24
CA ARG A 169 6.67 -3.30 -3.61
C ARG A 169 5.22 -3.37 -3.18
N VAL A 170 4.34 -3.88 -4.05
CA VAL A 170 2.93 -4.05 -3.67
C VAL A 170 2.80 -5.08 -2.53
N ALA A 171 3.60 -6.15 -2.56
CA ALA A 171 3.66 -7.12 -1.47
C ALA A 171 4.16 -6.49 -0.16
N GLU A 172 5.09 -5.54 -0.21
CA GLU A 172 5.51 -4.76 0.96
C GLU A 172 4.39 -3.86 1.48
N ASP A 173 3.71 -3.11 0.61
CA ASP A 173 2.59 -2.24 0.99
C ASP A 173 1.46 -3.00 1.71
N TYR A 174 1.20 -4.23 1.27
CA TYR A 174 0.15 -5.08 1.84
C TYR A 174 0.67 -6.12 2.84
N ALA A 175 1.96 -6.10 3.19
CA ALA A 175 2.56 -7.05 4.14
C ALA A 175 1.80 -7.11 5.50
N PRO A 176 1.31 -5.98 6.07
CA PRO A 176 0.54 -5.98 7.31
C PRO A 176 -0.76 -6.79 7.30
N PHE A 177 -1.37 -7.00 6.13
CA PHE A 177 -2.75 -7.48 6.04
C PHE A 177 -2.87 -8.96 5.69
N ASP A 178 -4.00 -9.61 6.01
CA ASP A 178 -4.28 -10.97 5.54
C ASP A 178 -4.74 -10.96 4.08
N ILE A 179 -3.77 -10.84 3.18
CA ILE A 179 -3.98 -10.84 1.73
C ILE A 179 -2.78 -11.47 1.00
N ASP A 180 -3.06 -12.22 -0.06
CA ASP A 180 -2.07 -12.74 -0.99
C ASP A 180 -1.91 -11.79 -2.19
N VAL A 181 -0.79 -11.06 -2.24
CA VAL A 181 -0.40 -10.32 -3.44
C VAL A 181 0.25 -11.30 -4.40
N THR A 182 -0.33 -11.45 -5.59
CA THR A 182 0.10 -12.48 -6.53
C THR A 182 0.08 -12.01 -7.98
N THR A 183 0.96 -12.59 -8.78
CA THR A 183 0.95 -12.51 -10.26
C THR A 183 0.36 -13.76 -10.91
N GLU A 184 0.04 -14.79 -10.13
CA GLU A 184 -0.61 -16.01 -10.62
C GLU A 184 -2.13 -15.84 -10.56
N GLU A 185 -2.80 -15.95 -11.71
CA GLU A 185 -4.27 -15.89 -11.77
C GLU A 185 -4.87 -17.09 -11.00
N PRO A 186 -5.70 -16.87 -9.96
CA PRO A 186 -6.32 -17.96 -9.24
C PRO A 186 -7.40 -18.63 -10.08
N VAL A 187 -7.77 -19.86 -9.72
CA VAL A 187 -8.75 -20.67 -10.45
C VAL A 187 -10.10 -19.96 -10.60
N ALA A 188 -10.48 -19.14 -9.63
CA ALA A 188 -11.70 -18.34 -9.67
C ALA A 188 -11.42 -16.91 -9.19
N ILE A 189 -11.93 -15.93 -9.92
CA ILE A 189 -11.95 -14.52 -9.49
C ILE A 189 -13.31 -14.26 -8.83
N THR A 190 -13.33 -14.11 -7.51
CA THR A 190 -14.54 -13.89 -6.69
C THR A 190 -14.66 -12.42 -6.29
N ASN A 191 -15.51 -12.11 -5.30
CA ASN A 191 -15.54 -10.82 -4.62
C ASN A 191 -14.40 -10.63 -3.60
N THR A 192 -13.61 -11.68 -3.33
CA THR A 192 -12.39 -11.61 -2.49
C THR A 192 -11.10 -11.63 -3.32
N THR A 193 -11.22 -11.47 -4.64
CA THR A 193 -10.07 -11.37 -5.55
C THR A 193 -10.03 -9.99 -6.17
N LEU A 194 -9.30 -9.06 -5.55
CA LEU A 194 -9.03 -7.74 -6.10
C LEU A 194 -8.13 -7.91 -7.33
N ARG A 195 -8.57 -7.41 -8.50
CA ARG A 195 -7.76 -7.46 -9.73
C ARG A 195 -7.29 -6.07 -10.12
N VAL A 196 -5.97 -5.89 -10.21
CA VAL A 196 -5.32 -4.74 -10.82
C VAL A 196 -4.79 -5.16 -12.17
N VAL A 197 -5.34 -4.60 -13.25
CA VAL A 197 -4.86 -4.86 -14.62
C VAL A 197 -3.78 -3.85 -14.97
N ILE A 198 -2.55 -4.33 -15.13
CA ILE A 198 -1.38 -3.54 -15.50
C ILE A 198 -1.17 -3.67 -17.00
N THR A 199 -1.58 -2.65 -17.76
CA THR A 199 -1.64 -2.66 -19.23
C THR A 199 -1.16 -1.31 -19.78
N ARG A 200 -1.03 -1.17 -21.09
CA ARG A 200 -1.02 0.16 -21.73
C ARG A 200 -2.43 0.76 -21.79
N ASN A 201 -2.51 2.07 -22.02
CA ASN A 201 -3.75 2.85 -22.09
C ASN A 201 -4.70 2.56 -23.28
N THR A 202 -4.38 1.56 -24.08
CA THR A 202 -5.15 1.13 -25.25
C THR A 202 -5.21 -0.40 -25.28
N ASP A 203 -6.30 -0.95 -25.80
CA ASP A 203 -6.53 -2.39 -25.88
C ASP A 203 -5.78 -3.03 -27.07
N ALA A 204 -5.93 -4.34 -27.25
CA ALA A 204 -5.36 -5.08 -28.38
C ALA A 204 -5.83 -4.60 -29.77
N ASN A 205 -6.97 -3.92 -29.85
CA ASN A 205 -7.52 -3.37 -31.09
C ASN A 205 -7.13 -1.89 -31.32
N GLY A 206 -6.29 -1.31 -30.48
CA GLY A 206 -5.90 0.10 -30.53
C GLY A 206 -6.98 1.07 -30.05
N LYS A 207 -8.05 0.58 -29.41
CA LYS A 207 -9.10 1.42 -28.80
C LYS A 207 -8.66 1.86 -27.40
N ARG A 208 -9.05 3.06 -26.99
CA ARG A 208 -8.77 3.60 -25.65
C ARG A 208 -9.41 2.73 -24.56
N ASN A 209 -8.65 2.46 -23.51
CA ASN A 209 -9.16 1.88 -22.26
C ASN A 209 -9.88 2.97 -21.41
N PRO A 210 -10.62 2.60 -20.34
CA PRO A 210 -11.35 3.56 -19.51
C PRO A 210 -10.46 4.71 -19.02
N SER A 211 -10.87 5.96 -19.18
CA SER A 211 -10.06 7.12 -18.73
C SER A 211 -8.58 7.07 -19.18
N SER A 212 -8.32 6.72 -20.45
CA SER A 212 -6.98 6.36 -20.99
C SER A 212 -5.84 7.39 -20.83
N THR A 213 -6.12 8.59 -20.32
CA THR A 213 -5.12 9.63 -20.03
C THR A 213 -4.59 9.55 -18.59
N ALA A 214 -5.22 8.74 -17.75
CA ALA A 214 -4.89 8.54 -16.34
C ALA A 214 -3.62 7.67 -16.15
N GLY A 215 -3.03 7.72 -14.97
CA GLY A 215 -2.07 6.72 -14.49
C GLY A 215 -2.78 5.45 -14.04
N GLY A 216 -3.93 5.61 -13.37
CA GLY A 216 -4.82 4.53 -13.00
C GLY A 216 -6.27 5.00 -12.83
N VAL A 217 -7.18 4.04 -12.70
CA VAL A 217 -8.61 4.29 -12.50
C VAL A 217 -9.27 3.11 -11.78
N ALA A 218 -10.02 3.41 -10.71
CA ALA A 218 -10.68 2.40 -9.88
C ALA A 218 -12.00 2.90 -9.30
N TYR A 219 -13.01 2.01 -9.27
CA TYR A 219 -14.21 2.21 -8.47
C TYR A 219 -13.87 2.17 -6.97
N VAL A 220 -14.60 2.93 -6.18
CA VAL A 220 -14.31 3.09 -4.74
C VAL A 220 -15.23 2.22 -3.90
N ASP A 221 -14.68 1.57 -2.86
CA ASP A 221 -15.46 0.79 -1.87
C ASP A 221 -16.35 -0.25 -2.57
N VAL A 222 -15.70 -1.17 -3.27
CA VAL A 222 -16.34 -2.23 -4.06
C VAL A 222 -15.81 -3.62 -3.72
N PHE A 223 -14.61 -3.74 -3.15
CA PHE A 223 -14.05 -5.03 -2.76
C PHE A 223 -14.95 -5.73 -1.73
N GLY A 224 -15.06 -7.07 -1.81
CA GLY A 224 -15.92 -7.86 -0.93
C GLY A 224 -17.42 -7.77 -1.24
N ALA A 225 -17.89 -6.73 -1.95
CA ALA A 225 -19.30 -6.56 -2.29
C ALA A 225 -19.80 -7.67 -3.24
N ALA A 226 -21.07 -8.04 -3.09
CA ALA A 226 -21.69 -9.10 -3.90
C ALA A 226 -21.68 -8.79 -5.41
N ASP A 227 -21.65 -7.49 -5.76
CA ASP A 227 -21.60 -6.99 -7.13
C ASP A 227 -20.18 -6.56 -7.56
N TYR A 228 -19.12 -6.91 -6.82
CA TYR A 228 -17.73 -6.60 -7.18
C TYR A 228 -17.37 -6.99 -8.62
N ALA A 229 -17.91 -8.12 -9.11
CA ALA A 229 -17.71 -8.57 -10.49
C ALA A 229 -18.10 -7.53 -11.55
N ARG A 230 -19.01 -6.59 -11.23
CA ARG A 230 -19.41 -5.48 -12.10
C ARG A 230 -18.38 -4.35 -12.10
N TYR A 231 -17.67 -4.12 -11.00
CA TYR A 231 -16.80 -2.94 -10.81
C TYR A 231 -15.31 -3.24 -11.01
N ARG A 232 -14.92 -4.52 -11.01
CA ARG A 232 -13.56 -4.94 -11.38
C ARG A 232 -13.26 -4.73 -12.87
N PRO A 233 -12.00 -4.62 -13.28
CA PRO A 233 -10.81 -4.46 -12.44
C PRO A 233 -10.55 -2.99 -12.08
N ALA A 234 -9.59 -2.77 -11.18
CA ALA A 234 -8.83 -1.53 -11.14
C ALA A 234 -7.81 -1.53 -12.30
N TRP A 235 -7.58 -0.37 -12.92
CA TRP A 235 -6.70 -0.25 -14.09
C TRP A 235 -5.46 0.55 -13.75
N VAL A 236 -4.30 0.08 -14.22
CA VAL A 236 -3.03 0.81 -14.16
C VAL A 236 -2.44 0.87 -15.57
N TYR A 237 -2.21 2.09 -16.05
CA TYR A 237 -1.71 2.36 -17.39
C TYR A 237 -0.19 2.59 -17.38
N ALA A 238 0.57 1.49 -17.48
CA ALA A 238 2.02 1.47 -17.37
C ALA A 238 2.70 2.49 -18.31
N ASN A 239 2.22 2.64 -19.54
CA ASN A 239 2.80 3.59 -20.50
C ASN A 239 2.59 5.07 -20.13
N ASN A 240 1.63 5.38 -19.25
CA ASN A 240 1.43 6.71 -18.66
C ASN A 240 2.24 6.92 -17.36
N LEU A 241 2.95 5.88 -16.88
CA LEU A 241 3.69 5.82 -15.63
C LEU A 241 5.18 5.59 -15.89
N GLY A 242 5.89 6.65 -16.28
CA GLY A 242 7.33 6.57 -16.52
C GLY A 242 7.72 5.65 -17.68
N SER A 243 6.82 5.41 -18.64
CA SER A 243 6.97 4.38 -19.69
C SER A 243 7.11 2.96 -19.13
N GLY A 244 6.35 2.64 -18.08
CA GLY A 244 6.32 1.34 -17.42
C GLY A 244 7.35 1.21 -16.30
N ARG A 245 7.81 2.30 -15.70
CA ARG A 245 8.82 2.24 -14.63
C ARG A 245 8.25 1.48 -13.42
N ALA A 246 8.98 0.48 -12.93
CA ALA A 246 8.47 -0.48 -11.95
C ALA A 246 8.00 0.16 -10.63
N ASP A 247 8.72 1.16 -10.13
CA ASP A 247 8.35 1.90 -8.92
C ASP A 247 7.06 2.72 -9.08
N TYR A 248 6.85 3.35 -10.23
CA TYR A 248 5.61 4.09 -10.50
C TYR A 248 4.42 3.16 -10.73
N VAL A 249 4.62 2.05 -11.43
CA VAL A 249 3.56 1.07 -11.65
C VAL A 249 3.16 0.39 -10.33
N ALA A 250 4.12 0.11 -9.44
CA ALA A 250 3.83 -0.41 -8.11
C ALA A 250 3.01 0.57 -7.27
N GLU A 251 3.46 1.82 -7.15
CA GLU A 251 2.77 2.86 -6.39
C GLU A 251 1.32 3.02 -6.87
N ALA A 252 1.12 3.12 -8.19
CA ALA A 252 -0.22 3.19 -8.77
C ALA A 252 -1.03 1.92 -8.50
N SER A 253 -0.43 0.73 -8.55
CA SER A 253 -1.14 -0.52 -8.28
C SER A 253 -1.66 -0.61 -6.86
N SER A 254 -0.84 -0.23 -5.88
CA SER A 254 -1.25 -0.17 -4.46
C SER A 254 -2.33 0.88 -4.24
N HIS A 255 -2.19 2.06 -4.85
CA HIS A 255 -3.14 3.18 -4.78
C HIS A 255 -4.52 2.81 -5.35
N GLU A 256 -4.57 2.25 -6.57
CA GLU A 256 -5.84 1.87 -7.20
C GLU A 256 -6.53 0.69 -6.48
N ALA A 257 -5.75 -0.23 -5.92
CA ALA A 257 -6.28 -1.24 -5.02
C ALA A 257 -6.83 -0.62 -3.72
N GLY A 258 -6.17 0.40 -3.18
CA GLY A 258 -6.64 1.18 -2.02
C GLY A 258 -8.02 1.80 -2.25
N HIS A 259 -8.29 2.35 -3.45
CA HIS A 259 -9.63 2.83 -3.80
C HIS A 259 -10.69 1.72 -3.75
N ASN A 260 -10.40 0.54 -4.31
CA ASN A 260 -11.32 -0.62 -4.23
C ASN A 260 -11.65 -0.99 -2.77
N LEU A 261 -10.71 -0.74 -1.85
CA LEU A 261 -10.82 -0.91 -0.39
C LEU A 261 -11.35 0.33 0.35
N GLY A 262 -11.88 1.32 -0.38
CA GLY A 262 -12.61 2.46 0.20
C GLY A 262 -11.77 3.68 0.57
N LEU A 263 -10.49 3.71 0.22
CA LEU A 263 -9.63 4.86 0.49
C LEU A 263 -9.86 6.00 -0.52
N GLY A 264 -9.90 7.23 0.00
CA GLY A 264 -9.82 8.47 -0.78
C GLY A 264 -8.36 8.92 -0.91
N HIS A 265 -8.12 10.10 -1.47
CA HIS A 265 -6.74 10.59 -1.58
C HIS A 265 -6.23 11.22 -0.28
N ASP A 266 -4.94 11.02 -0.02
CA ASP A 266 -4.15 11.90 0.84
C ASP A 266 -3.83 13.19 0.07
N ALA A 267 -4.62 14.22 0.34
CA ALA A 267 -4.58 15.49 -0.37
C ALA A 267 -4.17 16.66 0.57
N THR A 268 -4.08 17.86 0.00
CA THR A 268 -4.01 19.12 0.76
C THR A 268 -5.09 20.08 0.27
N ALA A 269 -5.22 21.23 0.92
CA ALA A 269 -6.11 22.30 0.46
C ALA A 269 -5.86 22.77 -0.99
N SER A 270 -4.70 22.46 -1.60
CA SER A 270 -4.31 22.93 -2.93
C SER A 270 -4.00 21.83 -3.96
N THR A 271 -3.94 20.57 -3.55
CA THR A 271 -3.70 19.45 -4.48
C THR A 271 -4.47 18.21 -4.05
N SER A 272 -5.07 17.50 -5.00
CA SER A 272 -5.75 16.21 -4.78
C SER A 272 -4.78 15.05 -4.55
N TYR A 273 -3.48 15.25 -4.79
CA TYR A 273 -2.44 14.26 -4.50
C TYR A 273 -1.30 14.94 -3.76
N TYR A 274 -1.11 14.60 -2.49
CA TYR A 274 0.05 15.07 -1.76
C TYR A 274 1.29 14.26 -2.16
N GLY A 275 2.25 14.91 -2.82
CA GLY A 275 3.46 14.25 -3.32
C GLY A 275 4.53 13.95 -2.29
N GLY A 276 4.18 14.04 -1.00
CA GLY A 276 5.13 13.86 0.09
C GLY A 276 6.14 15.01 0.21
N HIS A 277 7.21 14.73 0.94
CA HIS A 277 8.26 15.69 1.25
C HIS A 277 9.58 14.98 1.63
N GLY A 278 10.53 15.72 2.20
CA GLY A 278 11.82 15.18 2.61
C GLY A 278 12.74 14.84 1.43
N SER A 279 13.91 14.28 1.77
CA SER A 279 14.97 13.92 0.83
C SER A 279 15.77 12.73 1.36
N GLY A 280 16.62 12.13 0.53
CA GLY A 280 17.48 11.03 0.95
C GLY A 280 16.71 9.75 1.25
N GLU A 281 17.25 8.94 2.17
CA GLU A 281 16.70 7.62 2.52
C GLU A 281 15.29 7.68 3.09
N THR A 282 14.98 8.73 3.85
CA THR A 282 13.69 8.98 4.52
C THR A 282 12.80 9.97 3.75
N SER A 283 13.06 10.16 2.44
CA SER A 283 12.10 10.88 1.59
C SER A 283 10.78 10.13 1.57
N TRP A 284 9.71 10.80 2.00
CA TRP A 284 8.44 10.16 2.34
C TRP A 284 7.30 10.68 1.49
N GLY A 285 6.35 9.82 1.13
CA GLY A 285 5.04 10.21 0.61
C GLY A 285 3.97 9.18 0.94
N PRO A 286 2.71 9.60 1.08
CA PRO A 286 1.63 8.67 1.35
C PRO A 286 1.18 7.94 0.07
N ILE A 287 0.82 6.66 0.19
CA ILE A 287 0.38 5.81 -0.93
C ILE A 287 -0.87 6.39 -1.59
N MET A 288 -1.85 6.86 -0.80
CA MET A 288 -3.07 7.48 -1.33
C MET A 288 -2.89 8.92 -1.79
N GLY A 289 -1.69 9.49 -1.69
CA GLY A 289 -1.34 10.75 -2.31
C GLY A 289 -0.55 10.49 -3.59
N THR A 290 0.77 10.65 -3.52
CA THR A 290 1.69 10.18 -4.55
C THR A 290 3.09 9.99 -3.97
N GLY A 291 3.47 8.76 -3.65
CA GLY A 291 4.83 8.37 -3.28
C GLY A 291 5.85 8.37 -4.43
N TYR A 292 5.48 8.81 -5.63
CA TYR A 292 6.40 8.85 -6.76
C TYR A 292 7.70 9.63 -6.44
N ASP A 293 8.85 8.99 -6.70
CA ASP A 293 10.21 9.48 -6.39
C ASP A 293 10.51 9.59 -4.89
N ARG A 294 9.73 8.94 -4.02
CA ARG A 294 10.00 8.82 -2.58
C ARG A 294 10.59 7.46 -2.27
N ASN A 295 11.53 7.41 -1.33
CA ASN A 295 12.14 6.16 -0.90
C ASN A 295 11.29 5.41 0.13
N VAL A 296 10.49 6.15 0.90
CA VAL A 296 9.52 5.64 1.85
C VAL A 296 8.12 6.00 1.35
N SER A 297 7.29 4.98 1.14
CA SER A 297 5.87 5.08 0.76
C SER A 297 5.06 4.37 1.83
N GLN A 298 4.04 5.00 2.40
CA GLN A 298 3.30 4.41 3.52
C GLN A 298 1.80 4.67 3.42
N TRP A 299 1.01 3.79 4.03
CA TRP A 299 -0.37 4.10 4.40
C TRP A 299 -0.38 5.23 5.44
N SER A 300 -1.41 6.07 5.38
CA SER A 300 -1.48 7.35 6.08
C SER A 300 -2.65 7.42 7.04
N LYS A 301 -2.59 8.40 7.94
CA LYS A 301 -3.77 8.90 8.68
C LYS A 301 -3.86 10.43 8.71
N GLY A 302 -3.30 11.06 7.67
CA GLY A 302 -3.31 12.51 7.51
C GLY A 302 -2.40 13.27 8.48
N GLU A 303 -1.27 12.68 8.91
CA GLU A 303 -0.36 13.29 9.90
C GLU A 303 0.66 14.26 9.29
N TYR A 304 0.54 14.63 8.02
CA TYR A 304 1.43 15.58 7.36
C TYR A 304 0.84 17.00 7.33
N VAL A 305 1.72 18.01 7.27
CA VAL A 305 1.28 19.41 7.25
C VAL A 305 0.35 19.68 6.06
N GLY A 306 -0.86 20.15 6.38
CA GLY A 306 -1.86 20.54 5.39
C GLY A 306 -2.73 19.40 4.86
N ALA A 307 -2.66 18.21 5.48
CA ALA A 307 -3.60 17.13 5.23
C ALA A 307 -5.04 17.62 5.37
N ASN A 308 -5.86 17.37 4.36
CA ASN A 308 -7.28 17.70 4.37
C ASN A 308 -8.18 16.47 4.51
N GLN A 309 -7.60 15.27 4.55
CA GLN A 309 -8.22 13.98 4.82
C GLN A 309 -7.51 13.33 6.02
N GLN A 310 -8.25 12.63 6.87
CA GLN A 310 -7.77 11.94 8.08
C GLN A 310 -8.28 10.48 8.15
N GLN A 311 -8.51 9.84 7.00
CA GLN A 311 -8.81 8.42 6.93
C GLN A 311 -7.71 7.62 7.61
N ASP A 312 -8.07 6.71 8.52
CA ASP A 312 -7.13 5.72 9.06
C ASP A 312 -7.01 4.59 8.03
N ASP A 313 -6.07 4.74 7.10
CA ASP A 313 -5.90 3.82 5.97
C ASP A 313 -5.72 2.37 6.44
N LEU A 314 -4.92 2.16 7.49
CA LEU A 314 -4.64 0.82 8.02
C LEU A 314 -5.92 0.18 8.55
N ALA A 315 -6.71 0.92 9.35
CA ALA A 315 -7.97 0.41 9.89
C ALA A 315 -9.00 0.15 8.78
N ILE A 316 -9.08 1.01 7.76
CA ILE A 316 -10.02 0.84 6.65
C ILE A 316 -9.66 -0.39 5.80
N ILE A 317 -8.38 -0.57 5.46
CA ILE A 317 -7.94 -1.75 4.71
C ILE A 317 -8.21 -3.02 5.52
N ALA A 318 -7.80 -3.04 6.79
CA ALA A 318 -8.02 -4.20 7.65
C ALA A 318 -9.51 -4.56 7.77
N ALA A 319 -10.40 -3.57 7.90
CA ALA A 319 -11.84 -3.80 7.95
C ALA A 319 -12.40 -4.41 6.65
N HIS A 320 -11.88 -4.03 5.48
CA HIS A 320 -12.30 -4.60 4.20
C HIS A 320 -11.75 -6.02 3.98
N LEU A 321 -10.59 -6.33 4.56
CA LEU A 321 -9.95 -7.64 4.45
C LEU A 321 -10.40 -8.62 5.55
N ASP A 322 -11.21 -8.17 6.51
CA ASP A 322 -11.79 -8.98 7.58
C ASP A 322 -12.90 -9.97 7.12
N ILE A 323 -12.83 -10.43 5.88
CA ILE A 323 -13.77 -11.41 5.31
C ILE A 323 -13.56 -12.79 5.95
N SER A 324 -12.30 -13.11 6.31
CA SER A 324 -11.89 -14.33 7.00
C SER A 324 -11.91 -14.23 8.53
N GLY A 325 -12.20 -13.05 9.10
CA GLY A 325 -12.09 -12.79 10.54
C GLY A 325 -10.69 -12.37 11.01
N LEU A 326 -9.78 -12.05 10.09
CA LEU A 326 -8.39 -11.64 10.39
C LEU A 326 -8.15 -10.15 10.13
N GLY A 327 -8.43 -9.65 8.93
CA GLY A 327 -8.16 -8.27 8.50
C GLY A 327 -6.65 -7.99 8.36
N TYR A 328 -5.95 -8.00 9.48
CA TYR A 328 -4.49 -8.06 9.55
C TYR A 328 -3.97 -9.48 9.40
N ALA A 329 -2.73 -9.61 8.95
CA ALA A 329 -2.05 -10.89 9.02
C ALA A 329 -1.94 -11.35 10.48
N PRO A 330 -1.93 -12.68 10.73
CA PRO A 330 -1.45 -13.21 11.99
C PRO A 330 0.02 -12.78 12.18
N ASP A 331 0.33 -12.28 13.36
CA ASP A 331 1.69 -11.98 13.80
C ASP A 331 2.52 -13.27 13.81
N GLU A 332 3.74 -13.23 13.25
CA GLU A 332 4.67 -14.36 13.25
C GLU A 332 5.40 -14.57 14.58
N GLN A 333 5.35 -13.60 15.48
CA GLN A 333 5.82 -13.74 16.85
C GLN A 333 4.88 -14.63 17.67
N LEU A 334 5.36 -15.08 18.82
CA LEU A 334 4.52 -15.76 19.83
C LEU A 334 3.79 -14.74 20.73
N GLY A 335 3.51 -13.55 20.17
CA GLY A 335 3.02 -12.33 20.82
C GLY A 335 4.11 -11.48 21.47
N ASP A 336 3.83 -10.18 21.69
CA ASP A 336 4.74 -9.16 22.25
C ASP A 336 5.45 -9.53 23.57
N ALA A 337 5.00 -10.56 24.27
CA ALA A 337 5.52 -10.99 25.57
C ALA A 337 6.52 -12.16 25.50
N VAL A 338 6.64 -12.83 24.34
CA VAL A 338 7.52 -14.00 24.18
C VAL A 338 8.31 -13.89 22.88
N GLY A 339 9.56 -13.45 22.99
CA GLY A 339 10.44 -13.35 21.84
C GLY A 339 10.86 -14.70 21.24
N LEU A 340 11.07 -14.72 19.92
CA LEU A 340 11.58 -15.86 19.18
C LEU A 340 13.08 -16.07 19.42
N PRO A 341 13.60 -17.31 19.41
CA PRO A 341 15.02 -17.55 19.61
C PRO A 341 15.87 -17.05 18.42
N LEU A 342 16.88 -16.24 18.70
CA LEU A 342 17.92 -15.81 17.75
C LEU A 342 19.26 -16.45 18.12
N ALA A 343 19.55 -17.56 17.47
CA ALA A 343 20.77 -18.34 17.72
C ALA A 343 21.97 -17.79 16.93
N PHE A 344 23.11 -17.70 17.61
CA PHE A 344 24.39 -17.45 16.98
C PHE A 344 25.05 -18.76 16.54
N ASP A 345 25.68 -18.74 15.36
CA ASP A 345 26.52 -19.83 14.88
C ASP A 345 27.89 -19.86 15.58
N ALA A 346 28.71 -20.86 15.25
CA ALA A 346 30.06 -21.02 15.84
C ALA A 346 31.04 -19.88 15.49
N LEU A 347 30.71 -19.03 14.51
CA LEU A 347 31.45 -17.82 14.15
C LEU A 347 30.90 -16.58 14.84
N GLY A 348 29.92 -16.75 15.72
CA GLY A 348 29.24 -15.67 16.41
C GLY A 348 28.32 -14.87 15.48
N LYS A 349 27.76 -15.45 14.42
CA LYS A 349 26.80 -14.77 13.52
C LYS A 349 25.37 -15.25 13.74
N ALA A 350 24.42 -14.34 13.67
CA ALA A 350 22.99 -14.64 13.72
C ALA A 350 22.24 -13.97 12.57
N SER A 351 21.11 -14.53 12.17
CA SER A 351 20.23 -13.94 11.17
C SER A 351 18.78 -14.31 11.42
N ALA A 352 17.88 -13.37 11.16
CA ALA A 352 16.44 -13.56 11.20
C ALA A 352 15.77 -12.64 10.19
N SER A 353 14.46 -12.79 10.00
CA SER A 353 13.62 -11.91 9.21
C SER A 353 12.21 -11.94 9.79
N GLY A 354 11.46 -10.87 9.58
CA GLY A 354 10.07 -10.75 10.03
C GLY A 354 9.37 -9.58 9.35
N ILE A 355 8.19 -9.25 9.85
CA ILE A 355 7.28 -8.22 9.38
C ILE A 355 6.76 -7.49 10.60
N ILE A 356 7.04 -6.20 10.71
CA ILE A 356 6.28 -5.35 11.64
C ILE A 356 4.91 -5.16 11.01
N GLY A 357 3.90 -5.85 11.55
CA GLY A 357 2.62 -6.09 10.89
C GLY A 357 1.47 -5.26 11.44
N ARG A 358 1.60 -4.61 12.61
CA ARG A 358 0.49 -3.82 13.20
C ARG A 358 0.89 -2.49 13.82
N HIS A 359 -0.02 -1.53 13.68
CA HIS A 359 -0.07 -0.30 14.47
C HIS A 359 -1.54 -0.05 14.80
N GLY A 360 -1.95 -0.24 16.06
CA GLY A 360 -3.35 -0.13 16.46
C GLY A 360 -3.53 -0.11 17.98
N ASP A 361 -4.60 0.53 18.45
CA ASP A 361 -5.16 0.56 19.83
C ASP A 361 -4.25 0.85 21.06
N GLY A 362 -2.99 1.23 20.85
CA GLY A 362 -2.08 1.66 21.92
C GLY A 362 -0.81 0.82 22.06
N SER A 363 -0.62 -0.21 21.22
CA SER A 363 0.64 -0.92 21.05
C SER A 363 1.06 -0.90 19.58
N ALA A 364 2.21 -0.31 19.30
CA ALA A 364 2.93 -0.61 18.07
C ALA A 364 3.43 -2.06 18.20
N ASP A 365 3.21 -2.85 17.15
CA ASP A 365 3.82 -4.17 17.01
C ASP A 365 5.33 -4.06 17.23
N ALA A 366 5.87 -5.03 17.97
CA ALA A 366 7.27 -5.08 18.28
C ALA A 366 7.77 -6.52 18.27
N ASP A 367 8.63 -6.80 17.31
CA ASP A 367 9.25 -8.10 17.19
C ASP A 367 10.37 -8.26 18.20
N ALA A 368 10.34 -9.36 18.94
CA ALA A 368 11.30 -9.67 19.98
C ALA A 368 12.10 -10.92 19.62
N PHE A 369 13.43 -10.80 19.64
CA PHE A 369 14.36 -11.90 19.41
C PHE A 369 15.21 -12.15 20.66
N LEU A 370 15.04 -13.29 21.30
CA LEU A 370 15.81 -13.71 22.46
C LEU A 370 17.15 -14.30 22.03
N PHE A 371 18.25 -13.74 22.52
CA PHE A 371 19.58 -14.26 22.27
C PHE A 371 20.33 -14.47 23.58
N ALA A 372 21.13 -15.53 23.63
CA ALA A 372 22.02 -15.82 24.74
C ALA A 372 23.46 -15.58 24.32
N ILE A 373 24.24 -14.96 25.19
CA ILE A 373 25.66 -14.67 24.99
C ILE A 373 26.45 -15.12 26.22
N ASP A 374 27.74 -15.37 26.01
CA ASP A 374 28.74 -15.35 27.08
C ASP A 374 29.16 -13.89 27.35
N ASP A 375 30.31 -13.65 27.96
CA ASP A 375 30.88 -12.30 28.04
C ASP A 375 31.27 -11.84 26.63
N SER A 376 30.46 -10.97 26.01
CA SER A 376 30.60 -10.62 24.59
C SER A 376 30.15 -9.20 24.25
N ASP A 377 30.76 -8.65 23.21
CA ASP A 377 30.26 -7.52 22.45
C ASP A 377 29.27 -8.02 21.40
N VAL A 378 28.11 -7.37 21.28
CA VAL A 378 27.11 -7.69 20.26
C VAL A 378 26.88 -6.52 19.32
N SER A 379 26.55 -6.83 18.07
CA SER A 379 26.10 -5.85 17.07
C SER A 379 25.01 -6.47 16.21
N PHE A 380 23.92 -5.73 16.00
CA PHE A 380 22.82 -6.13 15.12
C PHE A 380 22.55 -5.03 14.11
N THR A 381 22.47 -5.39 12.83
CA THR A 381 22.00 -4.53 11.75
C THR A 381 20.67 -5.08 11.26
N VAL A 382 19.65 -4.25 11.27
CA VAL A 382 18.31 -4.57 10.77
C VAL A 382 18.00 -3.68 9.59
N SER A 383 17.73 -4.31 8.45
CA SER A 383 17.45 -3.62 7.19
C SER A 383 16.00 -3.88 6.77
N PRO A 384 15.19 -2.84 6.55
CA PRO A 384 13.85 -3.01 5.99
C PRO A 384 13.93 -3.43 4.52
N PHE A 385 12.79 -3.81 3.94
CA PHE A 385 12.69 -4.03 2.50
C PHE A 385 13.22 -2.82 1.72
N ARG A 386 14.04 -3.10 0.70
CA ARG A 386 14.56 -2.11 -0.24
C ARG A 386 14.65 -2.76 -1.60
N SER A 387 13.91 -2.24 -2.57
CA SER A 387 14.05 -2.71 -3.95
C SER A 387 15.41 -2.35 -4.55
N ALA A 388 15.90 -3.20 -5.45
CA ALA A 388 17.21 -3.07 -6.07
C ALA A 388 17.28 -2.01 -7.20
N ALA A 389 16.15 -1.45 -7.64
CA ALA A 389 16.09 -0.48 -8.74
C ALA A 389 15.17 0.70 -8.41
N HIS A 390 15.50 1.89 -8.94
CA HIS A 390 14.74 3.14 -8.74
C HIS A 390 14.63 3.57 -7.27
N THR A 391 13.44 3.97 -6.80
CA THR A 391 13.21 4.23 -5.38
C THR A 391 13.15 2.94 -4.58
N ARG A 392 13.39 3.01 -3.28
CA ARG A 392 13.41 1.81 -2.41
C ARG A 392 12.04 1.14 -2.31
N GLY A 393 10.96 1.92 -2.22
CA GLY A 393 9.59 1.44 -2.10
C GLY A 393 9.37 0.58 -0.86
N GLY A 394 10.08 0.91 0.23
CA GLY A 394 9.96 0.25 1.51
C GLY A 394 9.20 1.12 2.49
N ASN A 395 8.50 0.47 3.41
CA ASN A 395 7.51 1.15 4.25
C ASN A 395 8.03 1.28 5.68
N LEU A 396 8.78 0.28 6.15
CA LEU A 396 9.36 0.24 7.48
C LEU A 396 10.57 1.18 7.63
N ASP A 397 10.51 2.04 8.65
CA ASP A 397 11.65 2.69 9.27
C ASP A 397 11.95 1.98 10.60
N VAL A 398 13.21 1.63 10.87
CA VAL A 398 13.56 0.69 11.95
C VAL A 398 14.09 1.42 13.19
N GLN A 399 13.48 1.12 14.34
CA GLN A 399 14.04 1.36 15.65
C GLN A 399 14.45 0.03 16.29
N LEU A 400 15.59 0.03 16.99
CA LEU A 400 16.10 -1.13 17.72
C LEU A 400 16.28 -0.82 19.19
N GLU A 401 16.07 -1.83 20.03
CA GLU A 401 16.36 -1.81 21.45
C GLU A 401 16.97 -3.16 21.86
N ILE A 402 18.01 -3.13 22.69
CA ILE A 402 18.48 -4.33 23.42
C ILE A 402 17.97 -4.20 24.84
N ARG A 403 17.28 -5.24 25.34
CA ARG A 403 16.79 -5.34 26.71
C ARG A 403 17.46 -6.48 27.47
N ASP A 404 17.58 -6.32 28.78
CA ASP A 404 18.04 -7.38 29.67
C ASP A 404 16.93 -8.42 29.95
N ALA A 405 17.26 -9.51 30.66
CA ALA A 405 16.30 -10.55 31.01
C ALA A 405 15.13 -10.09 31.92
N ALA A 406 15.24 -8.90 32.54
CA ALA A 406 14.17 -8.29 33.32
C ALA A 406 13.32 -7.30 32.48
N GLY A 407 13.63 -7.15 31.19
CA GLY A 407 12.95 -6.25 30.26
C GLY A 407 13.40 -4.79 30.35
N ASN A 408 14.49 -4.48 31.06
CA ASN A 408 15.02 -3.12 31.12
C ASN A 408 15.82 -2.79 29.87
N PRO A 409 15.71 -1.56 29.32
CA PRO A 409 16.55 -1.10 28.22
C PRO A 409 18.03 -1.12 28.61
N VAL A 410 18.85 -1.83 27.83
CA VAL A 410 20.31 -1.75 27.87
C VAL A 410 20.79 -0.62 26.94
N THR A 411 20.29 -0.62 25.71
CA THR A 411 20.58 0.41 24.70
C THR A 411 19.45 0.45 23.66
N SER A 412 19.30 1.59 22.97
CA SER A 412 18.32 1.77 21.91
C SER A 412 18.85 2.70 20.83
N VAL A 413 18.42 2.52 19.58
CA VAL A 413 18.77 3.39 18.46
C VAL A 413 17.59 3.57 17.49
N SER A 414 17.42 4.80 17.02
CA SER A 414 16.50 5.19 15.93
C SER A 414 17.28 6.18 15.05
N PRO A 415 17.99 5.70 14.01
CA PRO A 415 18.90 6.57 13.25
C PRO A 415 18.13 7.62 12.44
N ALA A 416 18.43 8.90 12.67
CA ALA A 416 17.87 9.96 11.85
C ALA A 416 18.37 9.88 10.40
N GLY A 417 17.48 10.07 9.43
CA GLY A 417 17.80 10.10 8.01
C GLY A 417 18.17 8.75 7.38
N ALA A 418 17.93 7.62 8.05
CA ALA A 418 18.16 6.28 7.51
C ALA A 418 17.13 5.28 8.04
N THR A 419 16.58 4.45 7.15
CA THR A 419 15.59 3.41 7.56
C THR A 419 16.22 2.12 8.06
N THR A 420 17.54 1.93 7.89
CA THR A 420 18.30 0.81 8.44
C THR A 420 18.86 1.22 9.79
N ALA A 421 18.70 0.37 10.80
CA ALA A 421 19.28 0.57 12.12
C ALA A 421 20.42 -0.40 12.40
N THR A 422 21.45 0.09 13.08
CA THR A 422 22.52 -0.74 13.65
C THR A 422 22.71 -0.39 15.10
N ILE A 423 22.59 -1.39 15.98
CA ILE A 423 22.74 -1.27 17.42
C ILE A 423 23.89 -2.15 17.88
N SER A 424 24.70 -1.65 18.82
CA SER A 424 25.79 -2.41 19.41
C SER A 424 25.81 -2.19 20.91
N ALA A 425 26.21 -3.23 21.65
CA ALA A 425 26.44 -3.17 23.08
C ALA A 425 27.74 -3.93 23.40
N SER A 426 28.61 -3.31 24.18
CA SER A 426 29.93 -3.85 24.50
C SER A 426 30.01 -4.33 25.95
N SER A 427 30.85 -5.33 26.19
CA SER A 427 31.10 -5.92 27.50
C SER A 427 29.80 -6.40 28.18
N LEU A 428 28.86 -6.96 27.41
CA LEU A 428 27.67 -7.53 28.00
C LEU A 428 28.04 -8.81 28.76
N PRO A 429 27.66 -8.94 30.04
CA PRO A 429 27.87 -10.17 30.79
C PRO A 429 27.12 -11.34 30.18
N ALA A 430 27.64 -12.54 30.41
CA ALA A 430 26.95 -13.79 30.08
C ALA A 430 25.49 -13.78 30.60
N GLY A 431 24.55 -14.07 29.71
CA GLY A 431 23.13 -13.94 30.01
C GLY A 431 22.23 -14.04 28.78
N THR A 432 20.94 -13.87 29.03
CA THR A 432 19.92 -13.79 27.98
C THR A 432 19.45 -12.35 27.85
N TYR A 433 19.32 -11.91 26.61
CA TYR A 433 18.90 -10.56 26.23
C TYR A 433 17.85 -10.67 25.14
N GLU A 434 17.17 -9.57 24.91
CA GLU A 434 16.17 -9.43 23.85
C GLU A 434 16.61 -8.32 22.89
N LEU A 435 16.63 -8.63 21.59
CA LEU A 435 16.66 -7.63 20.52
C LEU A 435 15.21 -7.34 20.14
N ARG A 436 14.76 -6.12 20.42
CA ARG A 436 13.43 -5.64 20.07
C ARG A 436 13.51 -4.74 18.83
N ILE A 437 12.62 -4.98 17.87
CA ILE A 437 12.54 -4.28 16.59
C ILE A 437 11.18 -3.62 16.53
N LEU A 438 11.15 -2.32 16.23
CA LEU A 438 9.91 -1.53 16.13
C LEU A 438 9.92 -0.66 14.87
N GLY A 439 8.72 -0.27 14.44
CA GLY A 439 8.54 0.84 13.51
C GLY A 439 8.90 2.19 14.15
N ALA A 440 9.76 2.96 13.49
CA ALA A 440 10.20 4.28 13.89
C ALA A 440 9.40 5.39 13.21
N GLY A 441 9.37 6.58 13.82
CA GLY A 441 9.02 7.82 13.13
C GLY A 441 10.26 8.65 12.83
N GLU A 442 10.17 9.55 11.87
CA GLU A 442 11.24 10.46 11.47
C GLU A 442 10.80 11.91 11.61
N GLY A 443 11.76 12.80 11.92
CA GLY A 443 11.51 14.24 11.92
C GLY A 443 10.73 14.75 13.13
N THR A 444 10.15 15.94 13.00
CA THR A 444 9.51 16.65 14.12
C THR A 444 8.03 16.91 13.82
N LEU A 445 7.18 16.59 14.78
CA LEU A 445 5.77 16.97 14.75
C LEU A 445 5.66 18.49 14.95
N THR A 446 5.12 19.18 13.95
CA THR A 446 4.84 20.62 14.01
C THR A 446 3.34 20.87 14.16
N THR A 447 2.95 22.13 14.38
CA THR A 447 1.53 22.51 14.35
C THR A 447 0.94 22.16 12.98
N GLY A 448 0.03 21.19 12.96
CA GLY A 448 -0.66 20.75 11.75
C GLY A 448 -0.05 19.52 11.06
N GLY A 449 1.02 18.91 11.60
CA GLY A 449 1.57 17.64 11.12
C GLY A 449 3.10 17.61 11.03
N TYR A 450 3.65 16.51 10.51
CA TYR A 450 5.08 16.33 10.26
C TYR A 450 5.54 17.09 9.01
N ASN A 451 6.71 17.75 9.10
CA ASN A 451 7.38 18.42 7.97
C ASN A 451 8.86 18.80 8.29
N PRO A 452 9.87 18.15 7.67
CA PRO A 452 9.77 16.82 7.06
C PRO A 452 9.61 15.75 8.14
N GLY A 453 9.14 14.57 7.76
CA GLY A 453 9.04 13.40 8.63
C GLY A 453 7.70 12.69 8.55
N TYR A 454 7.55 11.69 9.40
CA TYR A 454 6.35 10.86 9.53
C TYR A 454 6.34 10.24 10.93
N SER A 455 5.16 9.85 11.41
CA SER A 455 5.06 9.09 12.66
C SER A 455 5.42 7.62 12.42
N SER A 456 5.45 6.82 13.50
CA SER A 456 5.61 5.36 13.37
C SER A 456 4.36 4.64 12.84
N TYR A 457 3.25 5.35 12.60
CA TYR A 457 1.99 4.74 12.15
C TYR A 457 2.13 3.91 10.88
N GLY A 458 2.76 4.48 9.85
CA GLY A 458 2.94 3.82 8.56
C GLY A 458 4.21 2.96 8.48
N SER A 459 5.03 2.93 9.53
CA SER A 459 6.32 2.23 9.57
C SER A 459 6.13 0.75 9.88
N LEU A 460 5.51 0.07 8.92
CA LEU A 460 5.20 -1.36 8.92
C LEU A 460 5.85 -2.01 7.70
N GLY A 461 6.19 -3.30 7.76
CA GLY A 461 6.75 -4.00 6.60
C GLY A 461 7.86 -5.00 6.94
N GLN A 462 8.42 -5.59 5.90
CA GLN A 462 9.41 -6.66 6.02
C GLN A 462 10.79 -6.13 6.45
N TYR A 463 11.53 -6.93 7.22
CA TYR A 463 12.93 -6.67 7.54
C TYR A 463 13.78 -7.94 7.59
N ALA A 464 15.10 -7.74 7.54
CA ALA A 464 16.11 -8.76 7.77
C ALA A 464 17.12 -8.31 8.85
N VAL A 465 17.45 -9.23 9.75
CA VAL A 465 18.40 -9.07 10.86
C VAL A 465 19.71 -9.75 10.50
N GLN A 466 20.82 -9.07 10.76
CA GLN A 466 22.17 -9.65 10.78
C GLN A 466 22.85 -9.29 12.11
N GLY A 467 23.23 -10.31 12.87
CA GLY A 467 23.83 -10.17 14.19
C GLY A 467 25.26 -10.71 14.25
N THR A 468 26.08 -10.13 15.12
CA THR A 468 27.40 -10.64 15.48
C THR A 468 27.64 -10.59 16.99
N ALA A 469 28.31 -11.58 17.56
CA ALA A 469 28.79 -11.63 18.94
C ALA A 469 30.31 -11.90 18.98
N THR A 470 31.06 -11.15 19.79
CA THR A 470 32.54 -11.26 19.91
C THR A 470 32.99 -11.22 21.38
N PRO A 471 33.76 -12.21 21.88
CA PRO A 471 34.19 -13.43 21.20
C PRO A 471 32.99 -14.29 20.76
N PRO A 472 33.16 -15.17 19.75
CA PRO A 472 32.10 -16.09 19.35
C PRO A 472 31.61 -16.90 20.55
N ILE A 473 30.29 -17.06 20.66
CA ILE A 473 29.67 -17.82 21.75
C ILE A 473 30.11 -19.28 21.63
N ALA A 474 30.54 -19.86 22.75
CA ALA A 474 30.95 -21.26 22.74
C ALA A 474 29.73 -22.13 22.36
N PRO A 475 29.85 -23.07 21.39
CA PRO A 475 28.76 -23.99 21.12
C PRO A 475 28.43 -24.73 22.41
N ALA A 476 27.14 -24.75 22.78
CA ALA A 476 26.68 -25.47 23.95
C ALA A 476 27.29 -26.88 23.92
N ALA A 477 28.06 -27.24 24.95
CA ALA A 477 28.66 -28.56 25.03
C ALA A 477 27.52 -29.59 24.88
N PRO A 478 27.63 -30.59 23.98
CA PRO A 478 26.57 -31.56 23.79
C PRO A 478 26.22 -32.16 25.14
N THR A 479 24.98 -31.96 25.57
CA THR A 479 24.46 -32.56 26.80
C THR A 479 24.48 -34.07 26.58
N GLY A 480 25.50 -34.72 27.14
CA GLY A 480 25.62 -36.17 27.11
C GLY A 480 24.33 -36.77 27.63
N ILE A 481 23.66 -37.53 26.78
CA ILE A 481 22.53 -38.36 27.17
C ILE A 481 23.10 -39.40 28.13
N ASN A 482 22.81 -39.25 29.42
CA ASN A 482 23.03 -40.28 30.44
C ASN A 482 21.78 -41.13 30.59
#